data_AF-A0A1V4VR54-F1
#
_entry.id   AF-A0A1V4VR54-F1
#
_cell.length_a   1.000
_cell.length_b   1.000
_cell.length_c   1.000
_cell.angle_alpha   90.00
_cell.angle_beta   90.00
_cell.angle_gamma   90.00
#
_symmetry.space_group_name_H-M   'P 1'
#
loop_
_entity.id
_entity.type
_entity.pdbx_description
1 polymer ?
#
loop_
_entity_poly.entity_id
_entity_poly.type
_entity_poly.pdbx_seq_one_letter_code
_entity_poly.pdbx_strand_id
1 'polypeptide(L)'
;MLEEKDRLTDSLVMEKYIADNCNSAAIEASSPQLKEAFINILRDEYLIQHEIFNEMNNRGWYQPKTANINDINQNLNKWNQELQRVQTTAYQRTGAQPGSYQAVFPQYGFQTGTGTPQNPIA
;
A
#
# COMPACT_ATOMS: atom_id res chain seq x y z
N MET A 1 22.99 -28.47 -1.59
CA MET A 1 22.43 -27.98 -0.31
C MET A 1 22.02 -26.54 -0.58
N LEU A 2 20.76 -26.16 -0.31
CA LEU A 2 20.32 -24.77 -0.50
C LEU A 2 21.07 -23.87 0.48
N GLU A 3 21.54 -22.71 0.00
CA GLU A 3 22.14 -21.71 0.87
C GLU A 3 21.07 -21.11 1.80
N GLU A 4 21.48 -20.62 2.97
CA GLU A 4 20.54 -20.06 3.95
C GLU A 4 19.74 -18.89 3.38
N LYS A 5 20.37 -18.07 2.54
CA LYS A 5 19.70 -16.97 1.82
C LYS A 5 18.60 -17.48 0.88
N ASP A 6 18.84 -18.57 0.15
CA ASP A 6 17.85 -19.14 -0.76
C ASP A 6 16.67 -19.72 0.03
N ARG A 7 16.94 -20.37 1.16
CA ARG A 7 15.90 -20.89 2.05
C ARG A 7 15.02 -19.78 2.61
N LEU A 8 15.60 -18.69 3.12
CA LEU A 8 14.82 -17.56 3.62
C LEU A 8 14.07 -16.82 2.50
N THR A 9 14.65 -16.77 1.30
CA THR A 9 13.98 -16.19 0.13
C THR A 9 12.74 -17.01 -0.25
N ASP A 10 12.88 -18.34 -0.30
CA ASP A 10 11.77 -19.26 -0.57
C ASP A 10 10.67 -19.14 0.50
N SER A 11 11.05 -19.14 1.79
CA SER A 11 10.11 -18.91 2.88
C SER A 11 9.41 -17.56 2.75
N LEU A 12 10.13 -16.46 2.48
CA LEU A 12 9.52 -15.13 2.32
C LEU A 12 8.50 -15.08 1.16
N VAL A 13 8.78 -15.78 0.06
CA VAL A 13 7.84 -15.87 -1.08
C VAL A 13 6.62 -16.71 -0.72
N MET A 14 6.84 -17.83 -0.02
CA MET A 14 5.77 -18.70 0.47
C MET A 14 4.83 -17.95 1.41
N GLU A 15 5.36 -17.17 2.36
CA GLU A 15 4.51 -16.42 3.30
C GLU A 15 3.64 -15.39 2.59
N LYS A 16 4.18 -14.67 1.61
CA LYS A 16 3.40 -13.73 0.79
C LYS A 16 2.27 -14.44 0.05
N TYR A 17 2.57 -15.60 -0.52
CA TYR A 17 1.58 -16.41 -1.23
C TYR A 17 0.45 -16.89 -0.31
N ILE A 18 0.78 -17.36 0.90
CA ILE A 18 -0.24 -17.81 1.87
C ILE A 18 -1.08 -16.62 2.35
N ALA A 19 -0.45 -15.48 2.66
CA ALA A 19 -1.14 -14.26 3.08
C ALA A 19 -2.13 -13.76 2.02
N ASP A 20 -1.73 -13.71 0.74
CA ASP A 20 -2.59 -13.29 -0.36
C ASP A 20 -3.81 -14.23 -0.52
N ASN A 21 -3.58 -15.54 -0.41
CA ASN A 21 -4.65 -16.54 -0.48
C ASN A 21 -5.60 -16.45 0.72
N CYS A 22 -5.08 -16.29 1.94
CA CYS A 22 -5.91 -16.14 3.13
C CYS A 22 -6.73 -14.85 3.09
N ASN A 23 -6.16 -13.75 2.60
CA ASN A 23 -6.88 -12.50 2.41
C ASN A 23 -8.03 -12.67 1.40
N SER A 24 -7.77 -13.31 0.27
CA SER A 24 -8.78 -13.58 -0.76
C SER A 24 -9.91 -14.47 -0.20
N ALA A 25 -9.53 -15.55 0.49
CA ALA A 25 -10.48 -16.47 1.13
C ALA A 25 -11.31 -15.80 2.24
N ALA A 26 -10.72 -14.88 3.02
CA ALA A 26 -11.44 -14.12 4.05
C ALA A 26 -12.49 -13.18 3.47
N ILE A 27 -12.22 -12.56 2.32
CA ILE A 27 -13.14 -11.64 1.64
C ILE A 27 -14.30 -12.42 0.99
N GLU A 28 -14.05 -13.63 0.51
CA GLU A 28 -15.02 -14.49 -0.17
C GLU A 28 -15.71 -15.52 0.75
N ALA A 29 -15.38 -15.51 2.05
CA ALA A 29 -15.91 -16.47 3.01
C ALA A 29 -17.43 -16.43 3.13
N SER A 30 -18.06 -17.61 3.06
CA SER A 30 -19.52 -17.77 3.12
C SER A 30 -20.12 -17.62 4.52
N SER A 31 -19.29 -17.64 5.57
CA SER A 31 -19.73 -17.47 6.96
C SER A 31 -18.75 -16.61 7.78
N PRO A 32 -19.23 -15.92 8.82
CA PRO A 32 -18.37 -15.17 9.73
C PRO A 32 -17.31 -16.03 10.40
N GLN A 33 -17.63 -17.27 10.77
CA GLN A 33 -16.69 -18.18 11.43
C GLN A 33 -15.54 -18.55 10.50
N LEU A 34 -15.83 -18.81 9.22
CA LEU A 34 -14.81 -19.11 8.21
C LEU A 34 -13.94 -17.88 7.92
N LYS A 35 -14.57 -16.70 7.83
CA LYS A 35 -13.86 -15.43 7.68
C LYS A 35 -12.87 -15.20 8.83
N GLU A 36 -13.32 -15.34 10.08
CA GLU A 36 -12.47 -15.14 11.25
C GLU A 36 -11.32 -16.15 11.31
N ALA A 37 -11.54 -17.40 10.87
CA ALA A 37 -10.47 -18.38 10.77
C ALA A 37 -9.35 -17.93 9.81
N PHE A 38 -9.70 -17.45 8.61
CA PHE A 38 -8.71 -16.92 7.66
C PHE A 38 -8.04 -15.64 8.14
N ILE A 39 -8.76 -14.75 8.83
CA ILE A 39 -8.18 -13.54 9.42
C ILE A 39 -7.16 -13.90 10.51
N ASN A 40 -7.44 -14.92 11.33
CA ASN A 40 -6.51 -15.35 12.36
C ASN A 40 -5.23 -15.93 11.74
N ILE A 41 -5.35 -16.80 10.72
CA ILE A 41 -4.17 -17.29 9.98
C ILE A 41 -3.39 -16.11 9.39
N LEU A 42 -4.07 -15.18 8.73
CA LEU A 42 -3.44 -14.01 8.12
C LEU A 42 -2.66 -13.15 9.13
N ARG A 43 -3.14 -13.02 10.36
CA ARG A 43 -2.40 -12.32 11.44
C ARG A 43 -1.10 -13.03 11.78
N ASP A 44 -1.13 -14.35 11.87
CA ASP A 44 0.06 -15.17 12.15
C ASP A 44 1.06 -15.05 10.98
N GLU A 45 0.59 -15.17 9.73
CA GLU A 45 1.47 -15.05 8.56
C GLU A 45 2.12 -13.66 8.47
N TYR A 46 1.43 -12.58 8.81
CA TYR A 46 2.04 -11.25 8.83
C TYR A 46 3.17 -11.13 9.86
N LEU A 47 3.05 -11.78 11.02
CA LEU A 47 4.11 -11.80 12.03
C LEU A 47 5.32 -12.60 11.52
N ILE A 48 5.09 -13.82 11.02
CA ILE A 48 6.14 -14.70 10.50
C ILE A 48 6.87 -14.04 9.32
N GLN A 49 6.11 -13.51 8.36
CA GLN A 49 6.63 -12.80 7.20
C GLN A 49 7.46 -11.57 7.59
N HIS A 50 7.08 -10.87 8.67
CA HIS A 50 7.84 -9.72 9.19
C HIS A 50 9.15 -10.16 9.87
N GLU A 51 9.15 -11.28 10.60
CA GLU A 51 10.36 -11.85 11.20
C GLU A 51 11.37 -12.27 10.12
N ILE A 52 10.92 -13.01 9.10
CA ILE A 52 11.77 -13.42 7.97
C ILE A 52 12.31 -12.18 7.25
N PHE A 53 11.46 -11.19 7.01
CA PHE A 53 11.87 -9.92 6.40
C PHE A 53 12.97 -9.23 7.21
N ASN A 54 12.79 -9.07 8.53
CA ASN A 54 13.76 -8.42 9.40
C ASN A 54 15.09 -9.17 9.43
N GLU A 55 15.05 -10.50 9.48
CA GLU A 55 16.27 -11.33 9.46
C GLU A 55 17.03 -11.16 8.14
N MET A 56 16.33 -11.23 7.01
CA MET A 56 16.93 -10.99 5.70
C MET A 56 17.42 -9.55 5.53
N ASN A 57 16.73 -8.58 6.14
CA ASN A 57 17.13 -7.17 6.13
C ASN A 57 18.42 -6.96 6.92
N ASN A 58 18.48 -7.45 8.17
CA ASN A 58 19.65 -7.35 9.05
C ASN A 58 20.92 -7.95 8.42
N ARG A 59 20.76 -8.99 7.60
CA ARG A 59 21.87 -9.64 6.86
C ARG A 59 22.20 -8.97 5.52
N GLY A 60 21.45 -7.95 5.12
CA GLY A 60 21.59 -7.26 3.84
C GLY A 60 21.12 -8.07 2.63
N TRP A 61 20.37 -9.14 2.84
CA TRP A 61 19.90 -10.05 1.78
C TRP A 61 18.63 -9.55 1.09
N TYR A 62 17.78 -8.81 1.81
CA TYR A 62 16.56 -8.22 1.27
C TYR A 62 16.37 -6.79 1.78
N GLN A 63 16.57 -5.81 0.90
CA GLN A 63 16.56 -4.38 1.20
C GLN A 63 15.62 -3.66 0.22
N PRO A 64 14.32 -3.52 0.54
CA PRO A 64 13.42 -2.71 -0.27
C PRO A 64 13.99 -1.31 -0.41
N LYS A 65 13.96 -0.77 -1.64
CA LYS A 65 14.41 0.60 -1.87
C LYS A 65 13.46 1.54 -1.15
N THR A 66 14.00 2.41 -0.32
CA THR A 66 13.26 3.56 0.19
C THR A 66 12.77 4.38 -1.00
N ALA A 67 11.51 4.79 -0.97
CA ALA A 67 10.96 5.66 -2.00
C ALA A 67 11.76 6.97 -2.06
N ASN A 68 12.15 7.39 -3.27
CA ASN A 68 12.85 8.64 -3.46
C ASN A 68 11.88 9.81 -3.26
N ILE A 69 12.21 10.75 -2.36
CA ILE A 69 11.35 11.89 -2.05
C ILE A 69 11.12 12.81 -3.26
N ASN A 70 12.10 12.92 -4.16
CA ASN A 70 11.95 13.70 -5.39
C ASN A 70 10.95 13.04 -6.34
N ASP A 71 10.98 11.71 -6.46
CA ASP A 71 10.02 10.96 -7.28
C ASP A 71 8.61 11.08 -6.71
N ILE A 72 8.47 11.03 -5.38
CA ILE A 72 7.20 11.27 -4.68
C ILE A 72 6.67 12.67 -5.02
N ASN A 73 7.48 13.71 -4.82
CA ASN A 73 7.10 15.11 -5.08
C ASN A 73 6.74 15.33 -6.56
N GLN A 74 7.53 14.77 -7.48
CA GLN A 74 7.26 14.86 -8.92
C GLN A 74 5.92 14.20 -9.27
N ASN A 75 5.65 13.01 -8.73
CA ASN A 75 4.40 12.28 -9.00
C ASN A 75 3.19 12.98 -8.37
N LEU A 76 3.32 13.55 -7.19
CA LEU A 76 2.29 14.39 -6.56
C LEU A 76 1.97 15.64 -7.42
N ASN A 77 3.00 16.30 -7.94
CA ASN A 77 2.81 17.45 -8.84
C ASN A 77 2.08 17.06 -10.13
N LYS A 78 2.48 15.95 -10.77
CA LYS A 78 1.80 15.41 -11.96
C LYS A 78 0.33 15.07 -11.66
N TRP A 79 0.07 14.43 -10.52
CA TRP A 79 -1.28 14.10 -10.10
C TRP A 79 -2.16 15.34 -9.92
N ASN A 80 -1.64 16.39 -9.25
CA ASN A 80 -2.35 17.66 -9.07
C ASN A 80 -2.66 18.34 -10.41
N GLN A 81 -1.74 18.28 -11.38
CA GLN A 81 -1.96 18.81 -12.73
C GLN A 81 -3.06 18.03 -13.47
N GLU A 82 -3.04 16.69 -13.41
CA GLU A 82 -4.08 15.86 -14.02
C GLU A 82 -5.45 16.07 -13.40
N LEU A 83 -5.53 16.23 -12.07
CA LEU A 83 -6.77 16.57 -11.40
C LEU A 83 -7.35 17.91 -11.91
N GLN A 84 -6.52 18.95 -12.05
CA GLN A 84 -6.94 20.24 -12.61
C GLN A 84 -7.40 20.10 -14.07
N ARG A 85 -6.71 19.29 -14.87
CA ARG A 85 -7.10 19.04 -16.27
C ARG A 85 -8.45 18.34 -16.38
N VAL A 86 -8.71 17.33 -15.54
CA VAL A 86 -10.00 16.61 -15.55
C VAL A 86 -11.15 17.54 -15.15
N GLN A 87 -10.96 18.36 -14.13
CA GLN A 87 -11.96 19.37 -13.71
C GLN A 87 -12.27 20.32 -14.87
N THR A 88 -11.26 20.94 -15.47
CA THR A 88 -11.43 21.90 -16.58
C THR A 88 -12.04 21.27 -17.84
N THR A 89 -11.68 20.03 -18.17
CA THR A 89 -12.26 19.30 -19.32
C THR A 89 -13.74 18.96 -19.08
N ALA A 90 -14.13 18.62 -17.85
CA ALA A 90 -15.53 18.39 -17.49
C ALA A 90 -16.37 19.66 -17.65
N TYR A 91 -15.84 20.83 -17.26
CA TYR A 91 -16.50 22.12 -17.47
C TYR A 91 -16.68 22.49 -18.95
N GLN A 92 -15.83 22.02 -19.86
CA GLN A 92 -15.91 22.35 -21.30
C GLN A 92 -16.85 21.44 -22.10
N ARG A 93 -17.07 20.19 -21.69
CA ARG A 93 -17.95 19.25 -22.42
C ARG A 93 -19.44 19.47 -22.16
N THR A 94 -19.79 20.05 -21.02
CA THR A 94 -21.13 20.58 -20.79
C THR A 94 -21.13 22.03 -21.23
N GLY A 95 -21.77 22.39 -22.34
CA GLY A 95 -21.93 23.78 -22.80
C GLY A 95 -22.81 24.64 -21.87
N ALA A 96 -22.64 24.53 -20.55
CA ALA A 96 -23.38 25.26 -19.54
C ALA A 96 -22.59 26.50 -19.11
N GLN A 97 -23.21 27.66 -19.28
CA GLN A 97 -22.72 28.96 -18.80
C GLN A 97 -22.34 28.97 -17.32
N PRO A 98 -21.45 29.89 -16.88
CA PRO A 98 -21.02 29.99 -15.49
C PRO A 98 -22.22 30.37 -14.61
N GLY A 99 -22.73 29.44 -13.80
CA GLY A 99 -23.76 29.80 -12.81
C GLY A 99 -24.53 28.73 -12.06
N SER A 100 -24.54 27.44 -12.44
CA SER A 100 -25.56 26.55 -11.83
C SER A 100 -25.21 25.09 -11.54
N TYR A 101 -24.00 24.61 -11.80
CA TYR A 101 -23.61 23.27 -11.34
C TYR A 101 -22.16 23.24 -10.86
N GLN A 102 -21.97 23.24 -9.53
CA GLN A 102 -20.72 22.80 -8.94
C GLN A 102 -20.67 21.28 -9.07
N ALA A 103 -19.97 20.78 -10.09
CA ALA A 103 -19.54 19.38 -10.10
C ALA A 103 -18.66 19.17 -8.85
N VAL A 104 -19.23 18.55 -7.82
CA VAL A 104 -18.51 18.21 -6.59
C VAL A 104 -17.61 17.02 -6.93
N PHE A 105 -16.44 17.32 -7.48
CA PHE A 105 -15.33 16.38 -7.48
C PHE A 105 -14.81 16.31 -6.04
N PRO A 106 -14.83 15.15 -5.38
CA PRO A 106 -14.24 15.03 -4.05
C PRO A 106 -12.76 15.43 -4.14
N GLN A 107 -12.38 16.51 -3.45
CA GLN A 107 -10.97 16.85 -3.26
C GLN A 107 -10.39 15.84 -2.28
N TYR A 108 -9.81 14.76 -2.80
CA TYR A 108 -8.99 13.87 -2.00
C TYR A 108 -7.68 14.61 -1.67
N GLY A 109 -7.60 15.18 -0.47
CA GLY A 109 -6.36 15.73 0.05
C GLY A 109 -5.39 14.59 0.34
N PHE A 110 -4.26 14.54 -0.37
CA PHE A 110 -3.13 13.72 0.05
C PHE A 110 -2.38 14.48 1.14
N GLN A 111 -2.69 14.18 2.40
CA GLN A 111 -1.89 14.63 3.53
C GLN A 111 -0.66 13.72 3.59
N THR A 112 0.47 14.19 3.07
CA THR A 112 1.75 13.53 3.31
C THR A 112 1.99 13.53 4.82
N GLY A 113 2.00 12.35 5.45
CA GLY A 113 2.36 12.17 6.86
C GLY A 113 3.84 12.48 7.09
N THR A 114 4.24 13.74 6.98
CA THR A 114 5.53 14.24 7.45
C THR A 114 5.40 14.47 8.95
N GLY A 115 5.58 13.43 9.76
CA GLY A 115 5.47 13.57 11.21
C GLY A 115 5.54 12.28 12.02
N THR A 116 6.63 11.53 11.93
CA THR A 116 7.09 10.78 13.11
C THR A 116 8.31 11.51 13.67
N PRO A 117 8.21 12.18 14.83
CA PRO A 117 9.38 12.64 15.56
C PRO A 117 10.23 11.42 15.93
N GLN A 118 11.50 11.41 15.52
CA GLN A 118 12.52 10.60 16.19
C GLN A 118 12.66 11.17 17.60
N ASN A 119 12.01 10.54 18.58
CA ASN A 119 12.38 10.75 19.97
C ASN A 119 13.68 9.96 20.24
N PRO A 120 14.76 10.61 20.68
CA PRO A 120 15.88 9.90 21.28
C PRO A 120 15.42 9.27 22.59
N ILE A 121 15.69 7.98 22.74
CA ILE A 121 15.47 7.25 24.00
C ILE A 121 16.47 7.84 25.02
N ALA A 122 15.96 8.39 26.12
CA ALA A 122 16.73 8.72 27.30
C ALA A 122 17.01 7.45 28.12
#